data_AF-A0A6C0CPN4-F1
#
_entry.id   AF-A0A6C0CPN4-F1
#
_cell.length_a   1.000
_cell.length_b   1.000
_cell.length_c   1.000
_cell.angle_alpha   90.00
_cell.angle_beta   90.00
_cell.angle_gamma   90.00
#
_symmetry.space_group_name_H-M   'P 1'
#
loop_
_entity.id
_entity.type
_entity.pdbx_description
1 polymer ?
#
loop_
_entity_poly.entity_id
_entity_poly.type
_entity_poly.pdbx_seq_one_letter_code
_entity_poly.pdbx_strand_id
1 'polypeptide(L)'
;MNSILYYSNFCEKSKNLLKILSKSTIKDEIHFICIDKRRKNHDGEIVILLDKGKTVPLPTGINRVPAMLLLFNGNRILFGNEIKAHLDTKIAAQAGVTSKYEEEPDAFSFSGGTQVVSDNFSFLSQSPEEMAAKGDGGTKQMYFYSGIEDQSSIETPPEDYIPNKIGDNDYQKFQEQRMREIPAIPKVNKTY
;
A
#
# COMPACT_ATOMS: atom_id res chain seq x y z
N MET A 1 11.79 10.10 -3.05
CA MET A 1 11.04 11.12 -3.84
C MET A 1 11.80 12.44 -3.85
N ASN A 2 12.26 12.92 -5.00
CA ASN A 2 13.18 14.05 -5.04
C ASN A 2 12.48 15.40 -4.77
N SER A 3 12.61 15.93 -3.56
CA SER A 3 12.37 17.35 -3.24
C SER A 3 13.70 18.06 -3.00
N ILE A 4 13.75 19.37 -3.26
CA ILE A 4 14.96 20.18 -3.06
C ILE A 4 14.71 21.14 -1.91
N LEU A 5 15.51 21.04 -0.85
CA LEU A 5 15.49 21.98 0.26
C LEU A 5 16.62 23.00 0.11
N TYR A 6 16.23 24.27 -0.01
CA TYR A 6 17.12 25.40 0.01
C TYR A 6 17.26 25.92 1.44
N TYR A 7 18.49 25.96 1.94
CA TYR A 7 18.81 26.39 3.29
C TYR A 7 20.00 27.37 3.31
N SER A 8 20.16 28.04 4.45
CA SER A 8 21.27 28.96 4.72
C SER A 8 21.81 28.73 6.12
N ASN A 9 23.13 28.78 6.30
CA ASN A 9 23.77 28.61 7.60
C ASN A 9 23.64 29.84 8.50
N PHE A 10 23.22 30.98 7.96
CA PHE A 10 22.99 32.21 8.72
C PHE A 10 21.58 32.29 9.32
N CYS A 11 20.70 31.35 8.97
CA CYS A 11 19.31 31.34 9.43
C CYS A 11 19.08 30.29 10.52
N GLU A 12 18.64 30.71 11.71
CA GLU A 12 18.33 29.80 12.83
C GLU A 12 17.18 28.83 12.50
N LYS A 13 16.13 29.30 11.82
CA LYS A 13 14.99 28.47 11.41
C LYS A 13 15.45 27.32 10.50
N SER A 14 16.42 27.58 9.62
CA SER A 14 17.01 26.57 8.74
C SER A 14 17.81 25.54 9.53
N LYS A 15 18.64 25.98 10.50
CA LYS A 15 19.39 25.08 11.39
C LYS A 15 18.47 24.16 12.18
N ASN A 16 17.39 24.70 12.74
CA ASN A 16 16.43 23.91 13.50
C ASN A 16 15.72 22.87 12.61
N LEU A 17 15.37 23.24 11.38
CA LEU A 17 14.76 22.32 10.42
C LEU A 17 15.74 21.20 10.02
N LEU A 18 17.01 21.52 9.76
CA LEU A 18 18.05 20.54 9.47
C LEU A 18 18.28 19.54 10.63
N LYS A 19 18.24 20.01 11.89
CA LYS A 19 18.34 19.14 13.08
C LYS A 19 17.19 18.15 13.21
N ILE A 20 15.99 18.55 12.78
CA ILE A 20 14.82 17.66 12.78
C ILE A 20 14.97 16.63 11.65
N LEU A 21 15.30 17.10 10.44
CA LEU A 21 15.49 16.24 9.28
C LEU A 21 16.61 15.23 9.44
N SER A 22 17.71 15.59 10.13
CA SER A 22 18.84 14.68 10.35
C SER A 22 18.47 13.44 11.18
N LYS A 23 17.39 13.50 11.96
CA LYS A 23 16.88 12.37 12.76
C LYS A 23 15.88 11.50 11.99
N SER A 24 15.33 12.00 10.89
CA SER A 24 14.30 11.32 10.10
C SER A 24 14.91 10.49 8.96
N THR A 25 14.22 9.42 8.56
CA THR A 25 14.53 8.60 7.38
C THR A 25 14.27 9.34 6.06
N ILE A 26 13.50 10.44 6.10
CA ILE A 26 13.13 11.24 4.92
C ILE A 26 14.33 11.99 4.33
N LYS A 27 15.45 12.08 5.06
CA LYS A 27 16.69 12.72 4.59
C LYS A 27 17.17 12.18 3.24
N ASP A 28 16.95 10.90 2.95
CA ASP A 28 17.45 10.23 1.75
C ASP A 28 16.64 10.62 0.50
N GLU A 29 15.43 11.16 0.70
CA GLU A 29 14.58 11.65 -0.38
C GLU A 29 14.84 13.13 -0.73
N ILE A 30 15.50 13.88 0.16
CA ILE A 30 15.63 15.34 0.06
C ILE A 30 17.03 15.71 -0.41
N HIS A 31 17.12 16.54 -1.46
CA HIS A 31 18.37 17.18 -1.87
C HIS A 31 18.56 18.50 -1.13
N PHE A 32 19.69 18.62 -0.43
CA PHE A 32 20.03 19.83 0.33
C PHE A 32 20.93 20.75 -0.49
N ILE A 33 20.49 21.99 -0.72
CA ILE A 33 21.27 23.03 -1.40
C ILE A 33 21.45 24.23 -0.48
N CYS A 34 22.72 24.57 -0.21
CA CYS A 34 23.08 25.76 0.54
C CYS A 34 23.12 26.98 -0.38
N ILE A 35 22.37 28.04 -0.06
CA ILE A 35 22.28 29.26 -0.88
C ILE A 35 23.24 30.39 -0.44
N ASP A 36 24.17 30.10 0.46
CA ASP A 36 25.08 31.10 1.02
C ASP A 36 26.07 31.61 -0.05
N LYS A 37 26.53 30.72 -0.93
CA LYS A 37 27.46 31.04 -2.03
C LYS A 37 26.71 31.43 -3.32
N ARG A 38 25.82 32.42 -3.26
CA ARG A 38 25.10 32.93 -4.43
C ARG A 38 25.84 34.09 -5.12
N ARG A 39 25.91 34.06 -6.45
CA ARG A 39 26.48 35.12 -7.30
C ARG A 39 25.46 35.56 -8.34
N LYS A 40 25.49 36.83 -8.69
CA LYS A 40 24.67 37.38 -9.77
C LYS A 40 25.46 37.25 -11.08
N ASN A 41 24.87 36.58 -12.06
CA ASN A 41 25.44 36.50 -13.40
C ASN A 41 25.28 37.82 -14.16
N HIS A 42 25.97 37.92 -15.30
CA HIS A 42 25.91 39.09 -16.18
C HIS A 42 24.49 39.35 -16.72
N ASP A 43 23.68 38.29 -16.86
CA ASP A 43 22.26 38.34 -17.27
C ASP A 43 21.30 38.72 -16.13
N GLY A 44 21.83 38.94 -14.92
CA GLY A 44 21.05 39.34 -13.75
C GLY A 44 20.43 38.20 -12.96
N GLU A 45 20.52 36.96 -13.44
CA GLU A 45 20.09 35.76 -12.73
C GLU A 45 20.98 35.44 -11.52
N ILE A 46 20.38 34.92 -10.45
CA ILE A 46 21.10 34.51 -9.24
C ILE A 46 21.47 33.03 -9.38
N VAL A 47 22.76 32.74 -9.28
CA VAL A 47 23.32 31.40 -9.42
C VAL A 47 24.03 30.99 -8.14
N ILE A 48 23.83 29.75 -7.70
CA ILE A 48 24.42 29.17 -6.51
C ILE A 48 25.66 28.35 -6.91
N LEU A 49 26.78 28.60 -6.25
CA LEU A 49 28.01 27.83 -6.41
C LEU A 49 28.02 26.64 -5.44
N LEU A 50 27.98 25.41 -5.97
CA LEU A 50 28.16 24.19 -5.21
C LEU A 50 29.64 23.91 -4.96
N ASP A 51 29.96 23.12 -3.94
CA ASP A 51 31.34 22.89 -3.49
C ASP A 51 32.25 22.22 -4.52
N LYS A 52 31.68 21.57 -5.55
CA LYS A 52 32.44 20.98 -6.67
C LYS A 52 32.63 21.93 -7.86
N GLY A 53 32.43 23.23 -7.67
CA GLY A 53 32.53 24.25 -8.73
C GLY A 53 31.38 24.23 -9.74
N LYS A 54 30.37 23.36 -9.55
CA LYS A 54 29.14 23.36 -10.35
C LYS A 54 28.24 24.52 -9.94
N THR A 55 27.60 25.13 -10.91
CA THR A 55 26.66 26.24 -10.70
C THR A 55 25.23 25.77 -10.91
N VAL A 56 24.33 26.11 -10.00
CA VAL A 56 22.89 25.81 -10.11
C VAL A 56 22.11 27.12 -10.12
N PRO A 57 21.23 27.37 -11.10
CA PRO A 57 20.39 28.57 -11.12
C PRO A 57 19.38 28.52 -9.96
N LEU A 58 19.22 29.63 -9.25
CA LEU A 58 18.20 29.75 -8.21
C LEU A 58 16.84 30.03 -8.87
N PRO A 59 15.79 29.22 -8.58
CA PRO A 59 14.44 29.50 -9.06
C PRO A 59 13.93 30.86 -8.59
N THR A 60 13.30 31.62 -9.48
CA THR A 60 12.84 33.01 -9.25
C THR A 60 11.74 33.16 -8.19
N GLY A 61 11.16 32.06 -7.70
CA GLY A 61 10.17 32.08 -6.62
C GLY A 61 10.75 32.04 -5.21
N ILE A 62 12.07 31.86 -5.04
CA ILE A 62 12.70 31.68 -3.73
C ILE A 62 13.21 33.03 -3.19
N ASN A 63 12.31 33.74 -2.50
CA ASN A 63 12.64 35.04 -1.89
C ASN A 63 13.10 34.94 -0.43
N ARG A 64 12.87 33.80 0.22
CA ARG A 64 13.16 33.58 1.65
C ARG A 64 13.56 32.14 1.93
N VAL A 65 14.25 31.93 3.04
CA VAL A 65 14.79 30.64 3.48
C VAL A 65 14.36 30.37 4.93
N PRO A 66 14.02 29.13 5.34
CA PRO A 66 14.04 27.88 4.56
C PRO A 66 12.91 27.78 3.52
N ALA A 67 13.23 27.21 2.35
CA ALA A 67 12.29 26.96 1.26
C ALA A 67 12.46 25.55 0.72
N MET A 68 11.35 24.85 0.48
CA MET A 68 11.34 23.52 -0.11
C MET A 68 10.64 23.56 -1.46
N LEU A 69 11.32 23.08 -2.50
CA LEU A 69 10.78 22.93 -3.85
C LEU A 69 10.36 21.48 -4.07
N LEU A 70 9.08 21.29 -4.39
CA LEU A 70 8.51 19.99 -4.72
C LEU A 70 8.52 19.80 -6.24
N LEU A 71 9.45 18.99 -6.75
CA LEU A 71 9.59 18.76 -8.19
C LEU A 71 8.36 18.06 -8.80
N PHE A 72 7.78 17.09 -8.09
CA PHE A 72 6.66 16.29 -8.59
C PHE A 72 5.27 16.92 -8.37
N ASN A 73 5.17 17.98 -7.55
CA ASN A 73 3.91 18.66 -7.25
C ASN A 73 3.82 19.99 -7.99
N GLY A 74 4.13 19.98 -9.30
CA GLY A 74 4.02 21.16 -10.16
C GLY A 74 4.99 22.29 -9.80
N ASN A 75 6.21 21.96 -9.35
CA ASN A 75 7.21 22.94 -8.90
C ASN A 75 6.71 23.88 -7.79
N ARG A 76 5.83 23.38 -6.92
CA ARG A 76 5.34 24.16 -5.77
C ARG A 76 6.48 24.47 -4.80
N ILE A 77 6.55 25.72 -4.36
CA ILE A 77 7.49 26.18 -3.35
C ILE A 77 6.75 26.29 -2.02
N LEU A 78 7.26 25.61 -1.00
CA LEU A 78 6.77 25.66 0.37
C LEU A 78 7.72 26.49 1.24
N PHE A 79 7.15 27.24 2.18
CA PHE A 79 7.92 28.08 3.10
C PHE A 79 7.58 27.82 4.57
N GLY A 80 8.58 27.96 5.44
CA GLY A 80 8.36 28.02 6.89
C GLY A 80 7.57 26.83 7.46
N ASN A 81 6.40 27.11 8.04
CA ASN A 81 5.56 26.10 8.70
C ASN A 81 4.95 25.08 7.73
N GLU A 82 4.73 25.46 6.47
CA GLU A 82 4.21 24.54 5.46
C GLU A 82 5.16 23.38 5.19
N ILE A 83 6.47 23.64 5.29
CA ILE A 83 7.51 22.61 5.17
C ILE A 83 7.36 21.60 6.30
N LYS A 84 7.11 22.06 7.53
CA LYS A 84 6.92 21.17 8.68
C LYS A 84 5.66 20.33 8.51
N ALA A 85 4.52 20.93 8.17
CA ALA A 85 3.28 20.17 7.95
C ALA A 85 3.42 19.10 6.85
N HIS A 86 4.11 19.41 5.76
CA HIS A 86 4.39 18.44 4.70
C HIS A 86 5.37 17.33 5.14
N LEU A 87 6.32 17.64 6.01
CA LEU A 87 7.21 16.62 6.58
C LEU A 87 6.48 15.76 7.62
N ASP A 88 5.69 16.36 8.50
CA ASP A 88 4.95 15.67 9.56
C ASP A 88 3.92 14.69 8.98
N THR A 89 3.20 15.09 7.92
CA THR A 89 2.31 14.17 7.19
C THR A 89 3.05 12.98 6.59
N LYS A 90 4.27 13.16 6.11
CA LYS A 90 5.11 12.06 5.60
C LYS A 90 5.67 11.18 6.72
N ILE A 91 6.13 11.77 7.82
CA ILE A 91 6.60 11.03 9.00
C ILE A 91 5.45 10.21 9.57
N ALA A 92 4.25 10.79 9.70
CA ALA A 92 3.05 10.11 10.16
C ALA A 92 2.60 9.02 9.19
N ALA A 93 2.72 9.22 7.87
CA ALA A 93 2.44 8.19 6.89
C ALA A 93 3.42 7.01 6.99
N GLN A 94 4.70 7.26 7.28
CA GLN A 94 5.68 6.20 7.55
C GLN A 94 5.42 5.51 8.90
N ALA A 95 5.10 6.28 9.94
CA ALA A 95 4.83 5.75 11.28
C ALA A 95 3.50 4.97 11.37
N GLY A 96 2.48 5.38 10.62
CA GLY A 96 1.16 4.72 10.57
C GLY A 96 1.18 3.33 9.93
N VAL A 97 2.28 2.95 9.28
CA VAL A 97 2.54 1.57 8.84
C VAL A 97 3.07 0.71 10.01
N THR A 98 3.76 1.31 10.99
CA THR A 98 4.33 0.60 12.15
C THR A 98 3.44 0.66 13.40
N SER A 99 2.62 1.71 13.59
CA SER A 99 1.82 1.87 14.82
C SER A 99 0.41 1.26 14.77
N LYS A 100 0.06 0.52 13.72
CA LYS A 100 -1.21 -0.21 13.64
C LYS A 100 -1.16 -1.63 14.18
N TYR A 101 0.02 -2.07 14.61
CA TYR A 101 0.21 -3.33 15.28
C TYR A 101 0.75 -3.05 16.68
N GLU A 102 -0.18 -2.78 17.61
CA GLU A 102 0.03 -3.19 19.00
C GLU A 102 0.01 -4.72 18.98
N GLU A 103 1.19 -5.34 18.77
CA GLU A 103 1.34 -6.79 18.59
C GLU A 103 1.16 -7.58 19.90
N GLU A 104 1.01 -6.93 21.04
CA GLU A 104 0.80 -7.62 22.31
C GLU A 104 -0.58 -7.30 22.88
N PRO A 105 -1.48 -8.30 22.95
CA PRO A 105 -2.73 -8.14 23.66
C PRO A 105 -2.44 -7.89 25.15
N ASP A 106 -2.96 -6.78 25.67
CA ASP A 106 -2.85 -6.44 27.08
C ASP A 106 -3.52 -7.53 27.94
N ALA A 107 -2.77 -8.17 28.83
CA ALA A 107 -3.25 -9.30 29.64
C ALA A 107 -4.44 -8.94 30.57
N PHE A 108 -4.72 -7.65 30.74
CA PHE A 108 -5.81 -7.12 31.56
C PHE A 108 -6.76 -6.19 30.79
N SER A 109 -6.74 -6.21 29.46
CA SER A 109 -7.71 -5.50 28.64
C SER A 109 -9.11 -6.08 28.89
N PHE A 110 -9.93 -5.36 29.66
CA PHE A 110 -11.34 -5.68 29.87
C PHE A 110 -12.21 -5.26 28.67
N SER A 111 -11.61 -4.60 27.66
CA SER A 111 -12.30 -4.15 26.47
C SER A 111 -12.11 -5.13 25.31
N GLY A 112 -12.93 -6.17 25.33
CA GLY A 112 -13.36 -6.89 24.13
C GLY A 112 -12.40 -7.95 23.58
N GLY A 113 -12.73 -9.23 23.81
CA GLY A 113 -12.32 -10.30 22.89
C GLY A 113 -11.81 -11.60 23.50
N THR A 114 -11.54 -11.69 24.80
CA THR A 114 -11.16 -12.96 25.44
C THR A 114 -12.39 -13.73 25.91
N GLN A 115 -13.17 -14.18 24.93
CA GLN A 115 -14.48 -14.83 25.07
C GLN A 115 -14.38 -16.37 25.20
N VAL A 116 -13.35 -16.91 25.85
CA VAL A 116 -13.36 -18.32 26.26
C VAL A 116 -13.87 -18.38 27.70
N VAL A 117 -15.18 -18.28 27.84
CA VAL A 117 -15.85 -18.53 29.13
C VAL A 117 -15.97 -20.04 29.26
N SER A 118 -15.39 -20.61 30.32
CA SER A 118 -15.54 -22.03 30.61
C SER A 118 -17.02 -22.37 30.79
N ASP A 119 -17.48 -23.49 30.21
CA ASP A 119 -18.85 -24.01 30.35
C ASP A 119 -19.27 -24.23 31.82
N ASN A 120 -18.31 -24.19 32.76
CA ASN A 120 -18.56 -24.30 34.19
C ASN A 120 -19.00 -22.97 34.85
N PHE A 121 -18.92 -21.84 34.14
CA PHE A 121 -19.29 -20.53 34.67
C PHE A 121 -20.38 -19.89 33.81
N SER A 122 -21.60 -19.88 34.34
CA SER A 122 -22.77 -19.25 33.73
C SER A 122 -22.90 -17.79 34.14
N PHE A 123 -23.50 -16.97 33.27
CA PHE A 123 -23.94 -15.63 33.66
C PHE A 123 -25.04 -15.72 34.73
N LEU A 124 -25.04 -14.78 35.67
CA LEU A 124 -26.00 -14.75 36.79
C LEU A 124 -27.47 -14.72 36.33
N SER A 125 -27.73 -14.17 35.15
CA SER A 125 -29.08 -14.07 34.57
C SER A 125 -29.53 -15.32 33.82
N GLN A 126 -28.68 -16.36 33.69
CA GLN A 126 -29.01 -17.54 32.90
C GLN A 126 -29.74 -18.61 33.73
N SER A 127 -30.85 -19.12 33.20
CA SER A 127 -31.57 -20.24 33.82
C SER A 127 -30.94 -21.60 33.46
N PRO A 128 -31.05 -22.63 34.33
CA PRO A 128 -30.56 -23.97 34.03
C PRO A 128 -31.23 -24.63 32.81
N GLU A 129 -32.48 -24.25 32.51
CA GLU A 129 -33.25 -24.78 31.38
C GLU A 129 -32.66 -24.32 30.03
N GLU A 130 -32.18 -23.09 29.96
CA GLU A 130 -31.47 -22.53 28.79
C GLU A 130 -30.08 -23.15 28.56
N MET A 131 -29.51 -23.83 29.57
CA MET A 131 -28.25 -24.57 29.45
C MET A 131 -28.44 -26.02 29.00
N ALA A 132 -29.68 -26.52 28.98
CA ALA A 132 -29.94 -27.88 28.54
C ALA A 132 -29.73 -28.02 27.03
N ALA A 133 -29.44 -29.24 26.54
CA ALA A 133 -29.29 -29.53 25.12
C ALA A 133 -30.55 -29.25 24.25
N LYS A 134 -31.70 -28.98 24.89
CA LYS A 134 -32.96 -28.54 24.26
C LYS A 134 -33.19 -27.03 24.37
N GLY A 135 -32.35 -26.32 25.14
CA GLY A 135 -32.42 -24.89 25.33
C GLY A 135 -31.74 -24.18 24.16
N ASP A 136 -32.29 -23.03 23.78
CA ASP A 136 -31.88 -22.25 22.61
C ASP A 136 -30.64 -21.36 22.88
N GLY A 137 -29.96 -21.54 24.02
CA GLY A 137 -28.83 -20.70 24.42
C GLY A 137 -29.19 -19.25 24.77
N GLY A 138 -30.44 -18.81 24.58
CA GLY A 138 -30.94 -17.49 24.99
C GLY A 138 -30.19 -16.35 24.31
N THR A 139 -29.78 -15.33 25.08
CA THR A 139 -29.01 -14.18 24.57
C THR A 139 -27.51 -14.43 24.47
N LYS A 140 -27.06 -15.69 24.50
CA LYS A 140 -25.63 -16.02 24.40
C LYS A 140 -25.07 -15.69 23.02
N GLN A 141 -23.80 -15.28 23.01
CA GLN A 141 -22.99 -15.33 21.79
C GLN A 141 -22.63 -16.79 21.53
N MET A 142 -23.34 -17.43 20.60
CA MET A 142 -23.03 -18.77 20.11
C MET A 142 -21.87 -18.65 19.11
N TYR A 143 -20.62 -18.78 19.58
CA TYR A 143 -19.45 -18.67 18.68
C TYR A 143 -19.30 -19.87 17.75
N PHE A 144 -19.21 -21.07 18.35
CA PHE A 144 -18.95 -22.33 17.65
C PHE A 144 -20.17 -23.25 17.58
N TYR A 145 -21.25 -22.88 18.26
CA TYR A 145 -22.49 -23.63 18.28
C TYR A 145 -23.49 -22.91 17.38
N SER A 146 -24.33 -23.66 16.68
CA SER A 146 -25.44 -23.12 15.89
C SER A 146 -26.75 -23.67 16.45
N GLY A 147 -27.83 -22.89 16.35
CA GLY A 147 -29.16 -23.35 16.73
C GLY A 147 -29.61 -24.51 15.85
N ILE A 148 -30.58 -25.30 16.32
CA ILE A 148 -31.16 -26.42 15.56
C ILE A 148 -31.82 -25.91 14.26
N GLU A 149 -32.31 -24.67 14.24
CA GLU A 149 -32.95 -24.06 13.07
C GLU A 149 -31.99 -23.22 12.21
N ASP A 150 -30.70 -23.14 12.56
CA ASP A 150 -29.75 -22.35 11.80
C ASP A 150 -29.31 -23.08 10.53
N GLN A 151 -29.71 -22.54 9.38
CA GLN A 151 -29.43 -23.09 8.06
C GLN A 151 -28.44 -22.18 7.33
N SER A 152 -27.15 -22.31 7.64
CA SER A 152 -26.08 -21.54 7.00
C SER A 152 -25.61 -22.20 5.70
N SER A 153 -25.73 -21.49 4.57
CA SER A 153 -25.14 -21.89 3.28
C SER A 153 -23.82 -21.16 3.08
N ILE A 154 -22.74 -21.91 2.84
CA ILE A 154 -21.46 -21.33 2.45
C ILE A 154 -21.44 -21.09 0.93
N GLU A 155 -21.03 -19.89 0.50
CA GLU A 155 -20.81 -19.64 -0.92
C GLU A 155 -19.49 -20.28 -1.36
N THR A 156 -19.60 -21.43 -2.00
CA THR A 156 -18.45 -22.03 -2.70
C THR A 156 -18.24 -21.33 -4.04
N PRO A 157 -16.99 -21.18 -4.49
CA PRO A 157 -16.69 -20.71 -5.85
C PRO A 157 -17.46 -21.53 -6.91
N PRO A 158 -17.81 -20.94 -8.06
CA PRO A 158 -18.44 -21.68 -9.15
C PRO A 158 -17.51 -22.84 -9.57
N GLU A 159 -18.06 -24.06 -9.63
CA GLU A 159 -17.31 -25.20 -10.15
C GLU A 159 -17.16 -25.06 -11.68
N ASP A 160 -15.99 -24.62 -12.13
CA ASP A 160 -15.59 -24.63 -13.55
C ASP A 160 -15.13 -26.02 -14.04
N TYR A 161 -15.50 -27.09 -13.32
CA TYR A 161 -15.11 -28.44 -13.66
C TYR A 161 -15.87 -28.93 -14.90
N ILE A 162 -15.20 -28.91 -16.04
CA ILE A 162 -15.70 -29.56 -17.26
C ILE A 162 -15.16 -31.00 -17.27
N PRO A 163 -16.03 -32.02 -17.11
CA PRO A 163 -15.61 -33.41 -17.16
C PRO A 163 -15.00 -33.72 -18.53
N ASN A 164 -13.92 -34.51 -18.55
CA ASN A 164 -13.26 -35.03 -19.77
C ASN A 164 -14.19 -35.96 -20.57
N LYS A 165 -15.24 -35.40 -21.17
CA LYS A 165 -16.10 -36.08 -22.14
C LYS A 165 -15.78 -35.48 -23.51
N ILE A 166 -15.38 -36.34 -24.44
CA ILE A 166 -15.21 -35.98 -25.85
C ILE A 166 -16.54 -35.40 -26.33
N GLY A 167 -16.53 -34.16 -26.84
CA GLY A 167 -17.74 -33.53 -27.37
C GLY A 167 -18.13 -34.15 -28.71
N ASP A 168 -19.43 -34.15 -29.03
CA ASP A 168 -19.97 -34.74 -30.28
C ASP A 168 -19.27 -34.25 -31.56
N ASN A 169 -18.67 -33.05 -31.53
CA ASN A 169 -18.01 -32.42 -32.66
C ASN A 169 -16.49 -32.67 -32.76
N ASP A 170 -15.87 -33.29 -31.76
CA ASP A 170 -14.41 -33.51 -31.77
C ASP A 170 -14.00 -34.62 -32.75
N TYR A 171 -14.89 -35.57 -33.03
CA TYR A 171 -14.66 -36.60 -34.05
C TYR A 171 -14.42 -36.03 -35.46
N GLN A 172 -15.21 -35.03 -35.85
CA GLN A 172 -15.08 -34.38 -37.16
C GLN A 172 -13.75 -33.62 -37.27
N LYS A 173 -13.33 -32.92 -36.20
CA LYS A 173 -12.04 -32.23 -36.15
C LYS A 173 -10.87 -33.20 -36.33
N PHE A 174 -10.92 -34.37 -35.69
CA PHE A 174 -9.89 -35.40 -35.87
C PHE A 174 -9.88 -36.01 -37.27
N GLN A 175 -11.04 -36.15 -37.92
CA GLN A 175 -11.12 -36.57 -39.33
C GLN A 175 -10.49 -35.55 -40.28
N GLU A 176 -10.81 -34.26 -40.13
CA GLU A 176 -10.26 -33.18 -40.95
C GLU A 176 -8.74 -33.02 -40.78
N GLN A 177 -8.25 -33.19 -39.55
CA GLN A 177 -6.81 -33.16 -39.28
C GLN A 177 -6.10 -34.32 -39.97
N ARG A 178 -6.66 -35.53 -39.90
CA ARG A 178 -6.09 -36.70 -40.58
C ARG A 178 -6.10 -36.57 -42.10
N MET A 179 -7.14 -35.97 -42.69
CA MET A 179 -7.20 -35.71 -44.13
C MET A 179 -6.13 -34.71 -44.60
N ARG A 180 -5.76 -33.73 -43.77
CA ARG A 180 -4.71 -32.75 -44.10
C ARG A 180 -3.31 -33.34 -44.09
N GLU A 181 -3.07 -34.36 -43.28
CA GLU A 181 -1.75 -34.96 -43.09
C GLU A 181 -1.41 -36.04 -44.13
N ILE A 182 -2.37 -36.50 -44.94
CA ILE A 182 -2.13 -37.50 -45.99
C ILE A 182 -1.62 -36.80 -47.27
N PRO A 183 -0.37 -37.06 -47.72
CA PRO A 183 0.14 -36.53 -48.98
C PRO A 183 -0.57 -37.17 -50.17
N ALA A 184 -0.96 -36.37 -51.17
CA ALA A 184 -1.61 -36.88 -52.38
C ALA A 184 -0.67 -37.79 -53.18
N ILE A 185 -1.11 -39.03 -53.46
CA ILE A 185 -0.39 -39.97 -54.31
C ILE A 185 -0.39 -39.41 -55.76
N PRO A 186 0.78 -39.21 -56.40
CA PRO A 186 0.84 -38.64 -57.74
C PRO A 186 0.20 -39.59 -58.75
N LYS A 187 -0.81 -39.08 -59.49
CA LYS A 187 -1.46 -39.82 -60.57
C LYS A 187 -0.49 -39.95 -61.75
N VAL A 188 -0.02 -41.16 -62.03
CA VAL A 188 0.77 -41.46 -63.23
C VAL A 188 -0.18 -41.49 -64.42
N ASN A 189 -0.16 -40.45 -65.24
CA ASN A 189 -0.88 -40.42 -66.51
C ASN A 189 -0.23 -41.42 -67.47
N LYS A 190 -0.89 -42.55 -67.74
CA LYS A 190 -0.50 -43.44 -68.84
C LYS A 190 -0.96 -42.82 -70.16
N THR A 191 -0.03 -42.26 -70.92
CA THR A 191 -0.22 -41.98 -72.34
C THR A 191 0.03 -43.26 -73.15
N TYR A 192 -0.91 -43.57 -74.06
CA TYR A 192 -0.73 -44.60 -75.09
C TYR A 192 0.21 -44.08 -76.19
#